data_AF-A0A8X6M921-F1
#
_entry.id   AF-A0A8X6M921-F1
#
_cell.length_a   1.000
_cell.length_b   1.000
_cell.length_c   1.000
_cell.angle_alpha   90.00
_cell.angle_beta   90.00
_cell.angle_gamma   90.00
#
_symmetry.space_group_name_H-M   'P 1'
#
loop_
_entity.id
_entity.type
_entity.pdbx_description
1 polymer ?
#
loop_
_entity_poly.entity_id
_entity_poly.type
_entity_poly.pdbx_seq_one_letter_code
_entity_poly.pdbx_strand_id
1 'polypeptide(L)'
;MSYFDGIVTNFLGAFALGTFFWGKTFLNPFGKLEQEVWRCFQFLHRPQLMICVSDYELIKEILNHPLTLARPPQAFDFLVGKGGFSGQNGEAWQEQRRFVVQTMRNLGLGKGLWETMIQDDSAMLVKEIQKANGEPFAFNEPLAMSQISNSLSLLFGRHLDPETEKDDIEVIEKSRGKRWKQFSSVNVNIILPWLTKLMMLFNVLNYQDFINLLRKMEDIFK
;
A
#
# COMPACT_ATOMS: atom_id res chain seq x y z
N MET A 1 -28.82 -22.86 11.39
CA MET A 1 -28.48 -22.67 9.96
C MET A 1 -29.18 -21.46 9.34
N SER A 2 -30.48 -21.23 9.52
CA SER A 2 -31.18 -20.07 8.90
C SER A 2 -30.81 -18.67 9.44
N TYR A 3 -30.37 -18.56 10.70
CA TYR A 3 -29.92 -17.28 11.30
C TYR A 3 -28.53 -16.84 10.82
N PHE A 4 -27.65 -17.80 10.49
CA PHE A 4 -26.30 -17.54 10.00
C PHE A 4 -26.33 -16.94 8.60
N ASP A 5 -27.20 -17.46 7.73
CA ASP A 5 -27.33 -16.96 6.36
C ASP A 5 -27.88 -15.53 6.31
N GLY A 6 -28.82 -15.17 7.19
CA GLY A 6 -29.45 -13.83 7.23
C GLY A 6 -28.53 -12.72 7.76
N ILE A 7 -27.63 -13.03 8.69
CA ILE A 7 -26.64 -12.07 9.19
C ILE A 7 -25.50 -11.89 8.18
N VAL A 8 -25.01 -12.98 7.59
CA VAL A 8 -23.91 -12.93 6.61
C VAL A 8 -24.34 -12.23 5.31
N THR A 9 -25.58 -12.41 4.85
CA THR A 9 -26.11 -11.69 3.67
C THR A 9 -26.34 -10.21 3.93
N ASN A 10 -26.87 -9.83 5.10
CA ASN A 10 -26.99 -8.41 5.49
C ASN A 10 -25.63 -7.75 5.72
N PHE A 11 -24.66 -8.49 6.26
CA PHE A 11 -23.29 -8.03 6.44
C PHE A 11 -22.63 -7.80 5.08
N LEU A 12 -22.67 -8.76 4.16
CA LEU A 12 -22.12 -8.63 2.81
C LEU A 12 -22.77 -7.50 1.99
N GLY A 13 -24.09 -7.31 2.08
CA GLY A 13 -24.81 -6.24 1.41
C GLY A 13 -24.42 -4.85 1.93
N ALA A 14 -24.33 -4.68 3.26
CA ALA A 14 -23.87 -3.44 3.88
C ALA A 14 -22.36 -3.20 3.69
N PHE A 15 -21.57 -4.25 3.49
CA PHE A 15 -20.11 -4.20 3.37
C PHE A 15 -19.63 -3.78 1.99
N ALA A 16 -20.25 -4.31 0.92
CA ALA A 16 -19.95 -3.90 -0.45
C ALA A 16 -20.47 -2.49 -0.77
N LEU A 17 -21.68 -2.15 -0.30
CA LEU A 17 -22.25 -0.81 -0.51
C LEU A 17 -21.65 0.23 0.45
N GLY A 18 -21.37 -0.12 1.70
CA GLY A 18 -20.87 0.81 2.72
C GLY A 18 -19.42 1.25 2.51
N THR A 19 -18.57 0.36 2.00
CA THR A 19 -17.18 0.71 1.64
C THR A 19 -17.11 1.53 0.35
N PHE A 20 -17.98 1.24 -0.62
CA PHE A 20 -17.98 1.92 -1.92
C PHE A 20 -18.73 3.27 -1.90
N PHE A 21 -19.86 3.39 -1.18
CA PHE A 21 -20.70 4.60 -1.17
C PHE A 21 -20.57 5.47 0.09
N TRP A 22 -20.16 4.92 1.24
CA TRP A 22 -20.24 5.64 2.53
C TRP A 22 -18.90 5.95 3.20
N GLY A 23 -17.77 5.62 2.57
CA GLY A 23 -16.44 6.04 3.03
C GLY A 23 -16.04 5.52 4.42
N LYS A 24 -16.77 4.55 4.98
CA LYS A 24 -16.40 3.92 6.26
C LYS A 24 -15.28 2.91 6.02
N THR A 25 -14.19 3.03 6.76
CA THR A 25 -13.02 2.15 6.69
C THR A 25 -13.43 0.69 6.88
N PHE A 26 -12.93 -0.19 6.00
CA PHE A 26 -13.13 -1.64 6.02
C PHE A 26 -12.95 -2.29 7.39
N LEU A 27 -12.13 -1.70 8.26
CA LEU A 27 -11.81 -2.19 9.60
C LEU A 27 -12.91 -1.95 10.65
N ASN A 28 -13.81 -0.99 10.46
CA ASN A 28 -14.83 -0.64 11.46
C ASN A 28 -15.87 -1.77 11.71
N PRO A 29 -16.35 -2.50 10.68
CA PRO A 29 -17.13 -3.73 10.88
C PRO A 29 -16.35 -4.82 11.65
N PHE A 30 -15.05 -4.97 11.40
CA PHE A 30 -14.23 -6.00 12.08
C PHE A 30 -14.00 -5.67 13.54
N GLY A 31 -13.82 -4.39 13.91
CA GLY A 31 -13.73 -3.99 15.31
C GLY A 31 -15.01 -4.30 16.12
N LYS A 32 -16.18 -4.31 15.47
CA LYS A 32 -17.43 -4.78 16.10
C LYS A 32 -17.50 -6.31 16.19
N LEU A 33 -17.01 -7.02 15.19
CA LEU A 33 -16.90 -8.48 15.19
C LEU A 33 -15.84 -8.99 16.17
N GLU A 34 -14.81 -8.21 16.48
CA GLU A 34 -13.77 -8.52 17.46
C GLU A 34 -14.29 -8.46 18.90
N GLN A 35 -15.31 -7.63 19.16
CA GLN A 35 -16.02 -7.61 20.45
C GLN A 35 -16.85 -8.89 20.66
N GLU A 36 -17.22 -9.57 19.58
CA GLU A 36 -17.72 -10.93 19.65
C GLU A 36 -16.52 -11.89 19.62
N VAL A 37 -16.48 -12.86 20.52
CA VAL A 37 -15.29 -13.66 20.87
C VAL A 37 -14.87 -14.63 19.74
N TRP A 38 -14.33 -14.11 18.64
CA TRP A 38 -13.89 -14.92 17.49
C TRP A 38 -12.39 -14.76 17.27
N ARG A 39 -11.63 -15.83 17.52
CA ARG A 39 -10.16 -15.90 17.28
C ARG A 39 -9.80 -16.00 15.81
N CYS A 40 -10.67 -16.64 15.03
CA CYS A 40 -10.59 -16.74 13.58
C CYS A 40 -12.00 -16.90 13.00
N PHE A 41 -12.25 -16.33 11.84
CA PHE A 41 -13.49 -16.57 11.10
C PHE A 41 -13.22 -16.55 9.59
N GLN A 42 -14.02 -17.32 8.86
CA GLN A 42 -13.97 -17.36 7.41
C GLN A 42 -15.16 -16.58 6.84
N PHE A 43 -14.92 -15.85 5.75
CA PHE A 43 -15.98 -15.19 5.01
C PHE A 43 -15.74 -15.32 3.51
N LEU A 44 -16.83 -15.41 2.75
CA LEU A 44 -16.74 -15.53 1.31
C LEU A 44 -16.65 -14.14 0.68
N HIS A 45 -15.45 -13.80 0.23
CA HIS A 45 -15.18 -12.61 -0.55
C HIS A 45 -15.11 -13.01 -2.03
N ARG A 46 -16.29 -13.26 -2.62
CA ARG A 46 -16.42 -13.90 -3.94
C ARG A 46 -15.46 -13.26 -4.98
N PRO A 47 -14.72 -14.08 -5.74
CA PRO A 47 -14.74 -15.55 -5.80
C PRO A 47 -13.85 -16.25 -4.76
N GLN A 48 -13.20 -15.53 -3.84
CA GLN A 48 -12.18 -16.06 -2.95
C GLN A 48 -12.72 -16.31 -1.52
N LEU A 49 -12.35 -17.45 -0.93
CA LEU A 49 -12.57 -17.69 0.50
C LEU A 49 -11.48 -16.93 1.28
N MET A 50 -11.90 -16.03 2.18
CA MET A 50 -10.99 -15.26 3.03
C MET A 50 -11.08 -15.76 4.45
N ILE A 51 -9.93 -15.84 5.12
CA ILE A 51 -9.82 -16.18 6.54
C ILE A 51 -9.28 -14.95 7.24
N CYS A 52 -10.03 -14.44 8.21
CA CYS A 52 -9.59 -13.38 9.10
C CYS A 52 -9.14 -14.02 10.42
N VAL A 53 -7.98 -13.58 10.90
CA VAL A 53 -7.38 -14.04 12.15
C VAL A 53 -7.07 -12.80 12.97
N SER A 54 -7.62 -12.76 14.19
CA SER A 54 -7.50 -11.63 15.12
C SER A 54 -6.59 -11.97 16.31
N ASP A 55 -6.41 -13.26 16.60
CA ASP A 55 -5.63 -13.73 17.75
C ASP A 55 -4.11 -13.68 17.48
N TYR A 56 -3.35 -13.05 18.38
CA TYR A 56 -1.91 -12.87 18.21
C TYR A 56 -1.14 -14.18 18.05
N GLU A 57 -1.42 -15.18 18.88
CA GLU A 57 -0.69 -16.46 18.83
C GLU A 57 -0.97 -17.20 17.51
N LEU A 58 -2.23 -17.21 17.06
CA LEU A 58 -2.59 -17.76 15.75
C LEU A 58 -1.94 -16.98 14.60
N ILE A 59 -1.92 -15.65 14.65
CA ILE A 59 -1.25 -14.82 13.62
C ILE A 59 0.23 -15.18 13.55
N LYS A 60 0.90 -15.31 14.69
CA LYS A 60 2.31 -15.67 14.76
C LYS A 60 2.56 -17.07 14.19
N GLU A 61 1.72 -18.05 14.53
CA GLU A 61 1.81 -19.41 13.98
C GLU A 61 1.62 -19.41 12.46
N ILE A 62 0.56 -18.74 11.99
CA ILE A 62 0.19 -18.64 10.58
C ILE A 62 1.30 -17.95 9.79
N LEU A 63 1.82 -16.80 10.23
CA LEU A 63 2.85 -16.06 9.50
C LEU A 63 4.21 -16.79 9.42
N ASN A 64 4.44 -17.79 10.28
CA ASN A 64 5.62 -18.65 10.20
C ASN A 64 5.40 -19.92 9.38
N HIS A 65 4.16 -20.23 9.00
CA HIS A 65 3.83 -21.44 8.26
C HIS A 65 4.16 -21.27 6.75
N PRO A 66 4.91 -22.18 6.11
CA PRO A 66 5.33 -22.01 4.71
C PRO A 66 4.19 -21.81 3.69
N LEU A 67 3.01 -22.39 3.96
CA LEU A 67 1.84 -22.30 3.06
C LEU A 67 1.17 -20.91 3.03
N THR A 68 1.44 -20.06 4.02
CA THR A 68 0.74 -18.75 4.19
C THR A 68 1.61 -17.58 3.72
N LEU A 69 2.87 -17.84 3.36
CA LEU A 69 3.83 -16.83 2.92
C LEU A 69 3.55 -16.31 1.50
N ALA A 70 2.71 -17.02 0.75
CA ALA A 70 2.33 -16.67 -0.61
C ALA A 70 1.30 -15.52 -0.64
N ARG A 71 1.39 -14.70 -1.67
CA ARG A 71 0.47 -13.58 -1.90
C ARG A 71 -0.78 -14.12 -2.59
N PRO A 72 -1.98 -13.61 -2.25
CA PRO A 72 -3.20 -13.97 -2.94
C PRO A 72 -3.09 -13.74 -4.45
N PRO A 73 -3.71 -14.60 -5.28
CA PRO A 73 -3.74 -14.38 -6.72
C PRO A 73 -4.41 -13.03 -7.02
N GLN A 74 -3.85 -12.29 -7.98
CA GLN A 74 -4.34 -11.01 -8.47
C GLN A 74 -4.28 -9.85 -7.45
N ALA A 75 -3.57 -10.04 -6.33
CA ALA A 75 -3.40 -8.99 -5.32
C ALA A 75 -2.73 -7.72 -5.88
N PHE A 76 -1.91 -7.82 -6.93
CA PHE A 76 -1.15 -6.71 -7.52
C PHE A 76 -1.44 -6.46 -9.00
N ASP A 77 -2.49 -7.08 -9.56
CA ASP A 77 -2.82 -6.98 -11.00
C ASP A 77 -3.23 -5.56 -11.43
N PHE A 78 -3.53 -4.68 -10.46
CA PHE A 78 -3.82 -3.27 -10.70
C PHE A 78 -2.56 -2.42 -10.93
N LEU A 79 -1.37 -2.94 -10.62
CA LEU A 79 -0.10 -2.26 -10.85
C LEU A 79 0.49 -2.63 -12.22
N VAL A 80 1.16 -1.67 -12.84
CA VAL A 80 2.00 -1.92 -14.02
C VAL A 80 3.05 -2.99 -13.66
N GLY A 81 3.23 -3.99 -14.52
CA GLY A 81 4.12 -5.12 -14.23
C GLY A 81 3.62 -6.07 -13.14
N LYS A 82 2.33 -6.03 -12.77
CA LYS A 82 1.69 -6.89 -11.76
C LYS A 82 2.39 -6.87 -10.40
N GLY A 83 2.95 -5.72 -10.03
CA GLY A 83 3.60 -5.49 -8.74
C GLY A 83 5.05 -5.97 -8.62
N GLY A 84 5.67 -6.47 -9.70
CA GLY A 84 7.09 -6.85 -9.72
C GLY A 84 7.49 -7.70 -8.51
N PHE A 85 8.54 -7.27 -7.79
CA PHE A 85 9.01 -7.91 -6.56
C PHE A 85 7.89 -8.19 -5.53
N SER A 86 6.90 -7.30 -5.40
CA SER A 86 5.81 -7.45 -4.42
C SER A 86 4.73 -8.45 -4.87
N GLY A 87 4.57 -8.64 -6.18
CA GLY A 87 3.55 -9.52 -6.76
C GLY A 87 4.01 -10.95 -7.03
N GLN A 88 5.31 -11.23 -6.92
CA GLN A 88 5.86 -12.56 -7.19
C GLN A 88 5.71 -13.53 -6.00
N ASN A 89 5.64 -14.83 -6.33
CA ASN A 89 5.60 -15.95 -5.39
C ASN A 89 6.61 -17.03 -5.79
N GLY A 90 6.88 -17.96 -4.89
CA GLY A 90 7.77 -19.10 -5.16
C GLY A 90 9.25 -18.72 -5.27
N GLU A 91 9.99 -19.46 -6.08
CA GLU A 91 11.45 -19.32 -6.23
C GLU A 91 11.86 -17.93 -6.73
N ALA A 92 11.16 -17.39 -7.72
CA ALA A 92 11.43 -16.06 -8.26
C ALA A 92 11.41 -14.97 -7.17
N TRP A 93 10.41 -15.00 -6.27
CA TRP A 93 10.36 -14.07 -5.13
C TRP A 93 11.52 -14.27 -4.15
N GLN A 94 11.89 -15.53 -3.88
CA GLN A 94 12.99 -15.83 -2.97
C GLN A 94 14.33 -15.34 -3.51
N GLU A 95 14.61 -15.57 -4.80
CA GLU A 95 15.81 -15.10 -5.48
C GLU A 95 15.89 -13.58 -5.48
N GLN A 96 14.82 -12.90 -5.92
CA GLN A 96 14.78 -11.43 -5.91
C GLN A 96 14.93 -10.87 -4.50
N ARG A 97 14.33 -11.50 -3.48
CA ARG A 97 14.46 -11.04 -2.09
C ARG A 97 15.90 -11.15 -1.62
N ARG A 98 16.56 -12.28 -1.88
CA ARG A 98 17.98 -12.46 -1.53
C ARG A 98 18.85 -11.42 -2.22
N PHE A 99 18.64 -11.21 -3.51
CA PHE A 99 19.35 -10.20 -4.30
C PHE A 99 19.15 -8.79 -3.73
N VAL A 100 17.90 -8.33 -3.57
CA VAL A 100 17.58 -6.97 -3.08
C VAL A 100 18.15 -6.75 -1.67
N VAL A 101 17.95 -7.68 -0.74
CA VAL A 101 18.45 -7.53 0.63
C VAL A 101 19.99 -7.47 0.65
N GLN A 102 20.65 -8.30 -0.15
CA GLN A 102 22.11 -8.28 -0.24
C GLN A 102 22.62 -6.98 -0.85
N THR A 103 22.02 -6.55 -1.97
CA THR A 103 22.39 -5.31 -2.66
C THR A 103 22.18 -4.10 -1.77
N MET A 104 21.05 -3.99 -1.06
CA MET A 104 20.80 -2.87 -0.15
C MET A 104 21.83 -2.80 0.99
N ARG A 105 22.21 -3.95 1.58
CA ARG A 105 23.28 -4.02 2.59
C ARG A 105 24.65 -3.63 2.01
N ASN A 106 24.92 -4.01 0.76
CA ASN A 106 26.14 -3.62 0.06
C ASN A 106 26.18 -2.11 -0.19
N LEU A 107 25.06 -1.50 -0.59
CA LEU A 107 24.91 -0.06 -0.80
C LEU A 107 24.99 0.77 0.49
N GLY A 108 24.85 0.15 1.66
CA GLY A 108 25.01 0.82 2.95
C GLY A 108 23.76 0.88 3.82
N LEU A 109 22.66 0.23 3.43
CA LEU A 109 21.48 0.10 4.27
C LEU A 109 21.86 -0.56 5.61
N GLY A 110 21.59 0.14 6.71
CA GLY A 110 21.94 -0.31 8.06
C GLY A 110 23.41 -0.17 8.44
N LYS A 111 24.20 0.57 7.65
CA LYS A 111 25.57 1.01 7.97
C LYS A 111 25.59 2.51 8.26
N GLY A 112 26.74 3.03 8.71
CA GLY A 112 26.91 4.45 9.06
C GLY A 112 26.55 5.44 7.94
N LEU A 113 26.72 5.06 6.66
CA LEU A 113 26.31 5.92 5.53
C LEU A 113 24.81 6.23 5.58
N TRP A 114 23.97 5.23 5.81
CA TRP A 114 22.52 5.40 5.89
C TRP A 114 22.11 6.24 7.09
N GLU A 115 22.82 6.12 8.20
CA GLU A 115 22.62 6.94 9.38
C GLU A 115 22.90 8.42 9.09
N THR A 116 24.05 8.74 8.46
CA THR A 116 24.40 10.11 8.08
C THR A 116 23.36 10.71 7.13
N MET A 117 22.92 9.94 6.13
CA MET A 117 21.87 10.40 5.19
C MET A 117 20.56 10.75 5.91
N ILE A 118 20.10 9.90 6.82
CA ILE A 118 18.89 10.17 7.61
C ILE A 118 19.09 11.38 8.52
N GLN A 119 20.26 11.55 9.13
CA GLN A 119 20.55 12.69 10.00
C GLN A 119 20.52 14.00 9.22
N ASP A 120 21.16 14.05 8.05
CA ASP A 120 21.19 15.24 7.19
C ASP A 120 19.79 15.64 6.74
N ASP A 121 19.00 14.67 6.28
CA ASP A 121 17.63 14.88 5.82
C ASP A 121 16.68 15.25 6.98
N SER A 122 16.88 14.67 8.17
CA SER A 122 16.16 15.07 9.39
C SER A 122 16.49 16.52 9.79
N ALA A 123 17.75 16.94 9.66
CA ALA A 123 18.14 18.32 9.93
C ALA A 123 17.51 19.30 8.95
N MET A 124 17.37 18.93 7.67
CA MET A 124 16.61 19.71 6.68
C MET A 124 15.13 19.80 7.05
N LEU A 125 14.51 18.67 7.41
CA LEU A 125 13.10 18.62 7.81
C LEU A 125 12.82 19.50 9.04
N VAL A 126 13.71 19.51 10.04
CA VAL A 126 13.60 20.40 11.21
C VAL A 126 13.65 21.87 10.79
N LYS A 127 14.52 22.25 9.86
CA LYS A 127 14.56 23.63 9.33
C LYS A 127 13.26 24.01 8.64
N GLU A 128 12.66 23.10 7.87
CA GLU A 128 11.35 23.35 7.24
C GLU A 128 10.24 23.56 8.27
N ILE A 129 10.22 22.76 9.34
CA ILE A 129 9.24 22.94 10.43
C ILE A 129 9.46 24.29 11.13
N GLN A 130 10.71 24.70 11.35
CA GLN A 130 11.02 25.97 12.01
C GLN A 130 10.55 27.17 11.19
N LYS A 131 10.49 27.08 9.85
CA LYS A 131 9.94 28.15 9.00
C LYS A 131 8.46 28.41 9.26
N ALA A 132 7.71 27.44 9.78
CA ALA A 132 6.31 27.63 10.16
C ALA A 132 6.14 28.58 11.36
N ASN A 133 7.22 28.89 12.10
CA ASN A 133 7.26 29.91 13.15
C ASN A 133 6.12 29.82 14.19
N GLY A 134 5.74 28.60 14.57
CA GLY A 134 4.69 28.33 15.55
C GLY A 134 3.27 28.22 14.98
N GLU A 135 3.09 28.47 13.68
CA GLU A 135 1.80 28.26 13.00
C GLU A 135 1.51 26.77 12.74
N PRO A 136 0.24 26.38 12.59
CA PRO A 136 -0.13 25.02 12.20
C PRO A 136 0.57 24.58 10.89
N PHE A 137 1.32 23.48 10.97
CA PHE A 137 2.14 22.97 9.87
C PHE A 137 1.69 21.58 9.41
N ALA A 138 1.48 21.41 8.11
CA ALA A 138 1.14 20.13 7.52
C ALA A 138 2.40 19.26 7.34
N PHE A 139 2.72 18.43 8.33
CA PHE A 139 3.94 17.60 8.33
C PHE A 139 3.96 16.49 7.27
N ASN A 140 2.80 16.12 6.72
CA ASN A 140 2.67 14.95 5.85
C ASN A 140 3.46 15.07 4.55
N GLU A 141 3.51 16.24 3.93
CA GLU A 141 4.17 16.47 2.63
C GLU A 141 5.70 16.49 2.78
N PRO A 142 6.29 17.35 3.63
CA PRO A 142 7.74 17.39 3.86
C PRO A 142 8.31 16.04 4.29
N LEU A 143 7.62 15.30 5.16
CA LEU A 143 8.05 13.96 5.58
C LEU A 143 8.09 12.98 4.41
N ALA A 144 7.10 13.00 3.52
CA ALA A 144 7.08 12.10 2.37
C ALA A 144 8.19 12.45 1.37
N MET A 145 8.49 13.73 1.18
CA MET A 145 9.59 14.16 0.33
C MET A 145 10.94 13.72 0.88
N SER A 146 11.15 13.89 2.18
CA SER A 146 12.30 13.36 2.92
C SER A 146 12.47 11.85 2.71
N GLN A 147 11.40 11.06 2.88
CA GLN A 147 11.43 9.60 2.65
C GLN A 147 11.81 9.21 1.22
N ILE A 148 11.30 9.93 0.22
CA ILE A 148 11.58 9.65 -1.19
C ILE A 148 13.02 10.06 -1.53
N SER A 149 13.48 11.22 -1.05
CA SER A 149 14.86 11.68 -1.25
C SER A 149 15.86 10.68 -0.67
N ASN A 150 15.66 10.21 0.56
CA ASN A 150 16.51 9.17 1.16
C ASN A 150 16.52 7.87 0.34
N SER A 151 15.36 7.46 -0.18
CA SER A 151 15.26 6.25 -1.02
C SER A 151 16.00 6.43 -2.35
N LEU A 152 15.89 7.59 -2.99
CA LEU A 152 16.60 7.94 -4.22
C LEU A 152 18.11 8.00 -3.99
N SER A 153 18.56 8.59 -2.88
CA SER A 153 19.98 8.69 -2.57
C SER A 153 20.59 7.32 -2.30
N LEU A 154 19.86 6.41 -1.66
CA LEU A 154 20.36 5.06 -1.42
C LEU A 154 20.42 4.22 -2.70
N LEU A 155 19.43 4.34 -3.57
CA LEU A 155 19.30 3.52 -4.78
C LEU A 155 20.10 4.05 -5.97
N PHE A 156 20.13 5.38 -6.14
CA PHE A 156 20.66 6.06 -7.31
C PHE A 156 21.76 7.08 -6.98
N GLY A 157 22.06 7.31 -5.70
CA GLY A 157 23.07 8.29 -5.30
C GLY A 157 22.67 9.74 -5.57
N ARG A 158 21.37 10.01 -5.83
CA ARG A 158 20.85 11.36 -6.12
C ARG A 158 19.82 11.78 -5.08
N HIS A 159 19.86 13.05 -4.70
CA HIS A 159 18.80 13.68 -3.90
C HIS A 159 17.77 14.32 -4.82
N LEU A 160 16.54 14.42 -4.30
CA LEU A 160 15.47 15.12 -4.99
C LEU A 160 15.53 16.62 -4.62
N ASP A 161 15.57 17.48 -5.63
CA ASP A 161 15.71 18.93 -5.46
C ASP A 161 14.34 19.64 -5.59
N PRO A 162 13.82 20.23 -4.50
CA PRO A 162 12.56 20.96 -4.52
C PRO A 162 12.48 22.12 -5.51
N GLU A 163 13.60 22.74 -5.86
CA GLU A 163 13.60 23.90 -6.76
C GLU A 163 13.56 23.48 -8.23
N THR A 164 14.30 22.42 -8.56
CA THR A 164 14.55 21.98 -9.94
C THR A 164 13.51 20.94 -10.41
N GLU A 165 13.02 20.08 -9.52
CA GLU A 165 12.17 18.92 -9.83
C GLU A 165 10.70 19.13 -9.39
N LYS A 166 10.17 20.36 -9.48
CA LYS A 166 8.80 20.70 -9.02
C LYS A 166 7.71 19.86 -9.69
N ASP A 167 7.83 19.60 -10.98
CA ASP A 167 6.84 18.82 -11.74
C ASP A 167 6.81 17.36 -11.24
N ASP A 168 7.97 16.80 -10.90
CA ASP A 168 8.10 15.44 -10.39
C ASP A 168 7.53 15.34 -8.96
N ILE A 169 7.74 16.36 -8.15
CA ILE A 169 7.16 16.48 -6.81
C ILE A 169 5.63 16.53 -6.88
N GLU A 170 5.08 17.34 -7.78
CA GLU A 170 3.62 17.44 -7.96
C GLU A 170 3.04 16.08 -8.38
N VAL A 171 3.71 15.37 -9.30
CA VAL A 171 3.34 14.00 -9.71
C VAL A 171 3.39 13.05 -8.51
N ILE A 172 4.40 13.17 -7.66
CA ILE A 172 4.57 12.37 -6.44
C ILE A 172 3.42 12.57 -5.45
N GLU A 173 3.12 13.81 -5.13
CA GLU A 173 2.08 14.17 -4.17
C GLU A 173 0.69 13.74 -4.66
N LYS A 174 0.38 14.02 -5.92
CA LYS A 174 -0.89 13.64 -6.56
C LYS A 174 -1.07 12.12 -6.60
N SER A 175 0.01 11.38 -6.78
CA SER A 175 0.00 9.92 -6.74
C SER A 175 -0.29 9.40 -5.34
N ARG A 176 0.29 10.01 -4.31
CA ARG A 176 0.13 9.57 -2.93
C ARG A 176 -1.34 9.60 -2.50
N GLY A 177 -2.04 10.71 -2.75
CA GLY A 177 -3.45 10.86 -2.40
C GLY A 177 -4.39 9.86 -3.08
N LYS A 178 -4.06 9.44 -4.31
CA LYS A 178 -4.85 8.45 -5.07
C LYS A 178 -4.48 6.99 -4.75
N ARG A 179 -3.21 6.72 -4.43
CA ARG A 179 -2.66 5.36 -4.21
C ARG A 179 -3.11 4.73 -2.90
N TRP A 180 -3.25 5.51 -1.82
CA TRP A 180 -3.70 5.00 -0.51
C TRP A 180 -5.08 4.33 -0.54
N LYS A 181 -6.03 4.87 -1.32
CA LYS A 181 -7.37 4.29 -1.46
C LYS A 181 -7.36 2.93 -2.18
N GLN A 182 -6.34 2.66 -3.00
CA GLN A 182 -6.23 1.45 -3.80
C GLN A 182 -5.34 0.36 -3.17
N PHE A 183 -4.44 0.72 -2.25
CA PHE A 183 -3.56 -0.20 -1.52
C PHE A 183 -4.24 -0.90 -0.33
N SER A 184 -5.50 -0.57 -0.04
CA SER A 184 -6.27 -1.38 0.91
C SER A 184 -6.39 -2.79 0.34
N SER A 185 -6.11 -3.80 1.17
CA SER A 185 -6.09 -5.23 0.80
C SER A 185 -7.44 -5.76 0.29
N VAL A 186 -8.46 -4.90 0.26
CA VAL A 186 -9.81 -5.15 -0.21
C VAL A 186 -10.14 -4.10 -1.26
N ASN A 187 -9.45 -4.20 -2.39
CA ASN A 187 -9.70 -3.39 -3.55
C ASN A 187 -10.93 -3.95 -4.30
N VAL A 188 -11.79 -3.08 -4.83
CA VAL A 188 -12.94 -3.44 -5.68
C VAL A 188 -12.50 -4.33 -6.85
N ASN A 189 -11.25 -4.16 -7.29
CA ASN A 189 -10.61 -5.00 -8.29
C ASN A 189 -10.57 -6.48 -7.91
N ILE A 190 -10.46 -6.80 -6.62
CA ILE A 190 -10.45 -8.18 -6.09
C ILE A 190 -11.89 -8.71 -5.95
N ILE A 191 -12.86 -7.86 -5.58
CA ILE A 191 -14.28 -8.26 -5.41
C ILE A 191 -14.97 -8.46 -6.76
N LEU A 192 -14.81 -7.51 -7.69
CA LEU A 192 -15.52 -7.47 -8.96
C LEU A 192 -14.53 -7.14 -10.11
N PRO A 193 -13.72 -8.13 -10.56
CA PRO A 193 -12.76 -7.93 -11.66
C PRO A 193 -13.41 -7.54 -13.01
N TRP A 194 -14.72 -7.77 -13.16
CA TRP A 194 -15.48 -7.33 -14.33
C TRP A 194 -15.87 -5.85 -14.23
N LEU A 195 -16.18 -5.36 -13.02
CA LEU A 195 -16.59 -3.98 -12.79
C LEU A 195 -15.42 -3.04 -13.05
N THR A 196 -14.19 -3.45 -12.76
CA THR A 196 -12.99 -2.70 -13.11
C THR A 196 -12.77 -2.59 -14.61
N LYS A 197 -12.93 -3.69 -15.35
CA LYS A 197 -12.89 -3.64 -16.82
C LYS A 197 -13.95 -2.69 -17.36
N LEU A 198 -15.13 -2.70 -16.75
CA LEU A 198 -16.22 -1.79 -17.10
C LEU A 198 -15.89 -0.33 -16.75
N MET A 199 -15.32 -0.05 -15.58
CA MET A 199 -14.83 1.28 -15.20
C MET A 199 -13.74 1.78 -16.14
N MET A 200 -12.82 0.91 -16.58
CA MET A 200 -11.79 1.23 -17.58
C MET A 200 -12.41 1.56 -18.95
N LEU A 201 -13.44 0.82 -19.39
CA LEU A 201 -14.14 1.04 -20.65
C LEU A 201 -14.88 2.37 -20.68
N PHE A 202 -15.49 2.77 -19.57
CA PHE A 202 -16.26 4.01 -19.47
C PHE A 202 -15.46 5.21 -18.90
N ASN A 203 -14.14 5.06 -18.71
CA ASN A 203 -13.25 6.05 -18.06
C ASN A 203 -13.81 6.60 -16.74
N VAL A 204 -14.53 5.76 -15.99
CA VAL A 204 -15.14 6.12 -14.70
C VAL A 204 -14.02 6.25 -13.66
N LEU A 205 -14.06 7.32 -12.85
CA LEU A 205 -13.03 7.66 -11.85
C LEU A 205 -11.64 8.07 -12.40
N ASN A 206 -11.54 8.47 -13.66
CA ASN A 206 -10.28 8.89 -14.31
C ASN A 206 -9.16 7.84 -14.20
N TYR A 207 -9.48 6.59 -14.52
CA TYR A 207 -8.52 5.49 -14.45
C TYR A 207 -7.34 5.69 -15.42
N GLN A 208 -7.58 6.29 -16.58
CA GLN A 208 -6.53 6.63 -17.55
C GLN A 208 -5.53 7.64 -16.96
N ASP A 209 -6.00 8.65 -16.22
CA ASP A 209 -5.12 9.60 -15.54
C ASP A 209 -4.24 8.89 -14.51
N PHE A 210 -4.78 7.90 -13.80
CA PHE A 210 -4.04 7.12 -12.83
C PHE A 210 -2.94 6.27 -13.49
N ILE A 211 -3.24 5.60 -14.60
CA ILE A 211 -2.23 4.83 -15.35
C ILE A 211 -1.14 5.75 -15.92
N ASN A 212 -1.51 6.91 -16.48
CA ASN A 212 -0.52 7.89 -16.96
C ASN A 212 0.36 8.42 -15.82
N LEU A 213 -0.22 8.62 -14.64
CA LEU A 213 0.51 9.02 -13.44
C LEU A 213 1.49 7.93 -12.96
N LEU A 214 1.09 6.65 -13.03
CA LEU A 214 1.98 5.53 -12.74
C LEU A 214 3.15 5.44 -13.72
N ARG A 215 2.93 5.72 -15.01
CA ARG A 215 4.02 5.75 -16.00
C ARG A 215 4.99 6.90 -15.76
N LYS A 216 4.47 8.12 -15.51
CA LYS A 216 5.32 9.27 -15.15
C LYS A 216 6.17 8.98 -13.91
N MET A 217 5.58 8.32 -12.92
CA MET A 217 6.32 7.83 -11.75
C MET A 217 7.46 6.89 -12.12
N GLU A 218 7.23 5.95 -13.04
CA GLU A 218 8.28 5.04 -13.52
C GLU A 218 9.44 5.81 -14.15
N ASP A 219 9.16 6.89 -14.89
CA ASP A 219 10.17 7.70 -15.55
C ASP A 219 11.00 8.54 -14.55
N ILE A 220 10.44 8.97 -13.42
CA ILE A 220 11.19 9.67 -12.35
C ILE A 220 12.28 8.77 -11.73
N PHE A 221 12.04 7.46 -11.70
CA PHE A 221 12.95 6.47 -11.10
C PHE A 221 13.87 5.77 -12.13
N LYS A 222 13.81 6.17 -13.41
CA LYS A 222 14.77 5.73 -14.45
C LYS A 222 15.97 6.67 -14.51
#